data_AF-A0A7V1N2X5-F1
#
_entry.id   AF-A0A7V1N2X5-F1
#
_cell.length_a   1.000
_cell.length_b   1.000
_cell.length_c   1.000
_cell.angle_alpha   90.00
_cell.angle_beta   90.00
_cell.angle_gamma   90.00
#
_symmetry.space_group_name_H-M   'P 1'
#
loop_
_entity.id
_entity.type
_entity.pdbx_description
1 polymer ?
#
loop_
_entity_poly.entity_id
_entity_poly.type
_entity_poly.pdbx_seq_one_letter_code
_entity_poly.pdbx_strand_id
1 'polypeptide(L)'
;MSKEIYIGFSSHRLEAIPSYERVFNQTDFIILEDAPCPLFPLMLKGEISPEEYSQKFETDFPKFIQAQFRLLQKAYQDRKEIIQIDPYMEKVIQIYQLLEKGKKGQEISHLPEFKEIYTAEHNATGCLLDYYQATMGTFEQAVEAIKAFARADAQRIALRDKMRAEKIAQYLQNKRGRVFVEAGYIHLFLSSFLRKSVSPNWKLKVSFLLASVSRQIAKSIIGKPLPYPLVPGDILTFWYIGKKKINPEKERLFAAQVLIYNQLIT
;
A
#
# COMPACT_ATOMS: atom_id res chain seq x y z
N MET A 1 20.95 10.85 18.33
CA MET A 1 19.99 9.84 17.82
C MET A 1 20.20 9.68 16.33
N SER A 2 20.21 8.45 15.83
CA SER A 2 20.34 8.15 14.41
C SER A 2 19.16 8.73 13.61
N LYS A 3 19.31 8.91 12.30
CA LYS A 3 18.21 9.24 11.38
C LYS A 3 18.07 8.09 10.40
N GLU A 4 17.29 7.09 10.78
CA GLU A 4 17.05 5.91 9.94
C GLU A 4 15.56 5.76 9.64
N ILE A 5 15.23 5.54 8.38
CA ILE A 5 13.89 5.15 7.94
C ILE A 5 13.99 3.71 7.46
N TYR A 6 13.09 2.87 7.94
CA TYR A 6 12.92 1.51 7.48
C TYR A 6 11.51 1.33 6.94
N ILE A 7 11.39 1.12 5.62
CA ILE A 7 10.13 0.75 4.99
C ILE A 7 9.98 -0.76 5.06
N GLY A 8 8.97 -1.23 5.77
CA GLY A 8 8.60 -2.64 5.84
C GLY A 8 7.49 -2.95 4.86
N PHE A 9 7.81 -3.63 3.76
CA PHE A 9 6.80 -4.14 2.86
C PHE A 9 6.17 -5.38 3.48
N SER A 10 4.85 -5.36 3.66
CA SER A 10 4.12 -6.42 4.32
C SER A 10 2.89 -6.86 3.55
N SER A 11 2.45 -8.08 3.86
CA SER A 11 1.18 -8.63 3.44
C SER A 11 0.29 -8.78 4.68
N HIS A 12 -1.03 -8.67 4.54
CA HIS A 12 -1.99 -8.88 5.63
C HIS A 12 -2.10 -10.38 6.03
N ARG A 13 -1.00 -10.95 6.52
CA ARG A 13 -0.83 -12.36 6.88
C ARG A 13 -0.39 -12.46 8.33
N LEU A 14 -1.03 -13.35 9.10
CA LEU A 14 -0.73 -13.51 10.54
C LEU A 14 0.74 -13.87 10.79
N GLU A 15 1.35 -14.57 9.85
CA GLU A 15 2.76 -14.96 9.83
C GLU A 15 3.71 -13.76 9.85
N ALA A 16 3.24 -12.57 9.45
CA ALA A 16 4.03 -11.34 9.48
C ALA A 16 4.12 -10.71 10.88
N ILE A 17 3.20 -11.04 11.80
CA ILE A 17 3.10 -10.42 13.13
C ILE A 17 4.42 -10.49 13.92
N PRO A 18 5.14 -11.62 13.99
CA PRO A 18 6.45 -11.67 14.67
C PRO A 18 7.51 -10.75 14.02
N SER A 19 7.44 -10.54 12.71
CA SER A 19 8.33 -9.61 12.02
C SER A 19 7.98 -8.15 12.33
N TYR A 20 6.70 -7.80 12.43
CA TYR A 20 6.28 -6.48 12.91
C TYR A 20 6.77 -6.22 14.33
N GLU A 21 6.56 -7.15 15.27
CA GLU A 21 6.99 -6.99 16.66
C GLU A 21 8.49 -6.73 16.75
N ARG A 22 9.30 -7.53 16.04
CA ARG A 22 10.77 -7.36 16.01
C ARG A 22 11.18 -5.96 15.56
N VAL A 23 10.49 -5.42 14.55
CA VAL A 23 10.81 -4.10 13.98
C VAL A 23 10.33 -2.99 14.90
N PHE A 24 9.10 -3.08 15.43
CA PHE A 24 8.54 -2.10 16.37
C PHE A 24 9.44 -1.92 17.58
N ASN A 25 9.98 -3.02 18.12
CA ASN A 25 10.92 -2.99 19.26
C ASN A 25 12.20 -2.18 18.98
N GLN A 26 12.58 -2.03 17.70
CA GLN A 26 13.77 -1.32 17.27
C GLN A 26 13.48 0.11 16.77
N THR A 27 12.23 0.56 16.78
CA THR A 27 11.84 1.88 16.26
C THR A 27 11.29 2.80 17.34
N ASP A 28 11.47 4.09 17.12
CA ASP A 28 10.98 5.18 17.97
C ASP A 28 9.65 5.73 17.43
N PHE A 29 9.49 5.73 16.10
CA PHE A 29 8.30 6.20 15.39
C PHE A 29 7.74 5.09 14.49
N ILE A 30 6.43 4.93 14.45
CA ILE A 30 5.70 3.98 13.61
C ILE A 30 4.70 4.76 12.74
N ILE A 31 4.86 4.66 11.43
CA ILE A 31 3.99 5.32 10.45
C ILE A 31 3.19 4.24 9.71
N LEU A 32 1.86 4.24 9.89
CA LEU A 32 0.94 3.28 9.30
C LEU A 32 0.46 3.72 7.91
N GLU A 33 0.04 2.76 7.09
CA GLU A 33 -0.57 3.00 5.77
C GLU A 33 -2.09 3.11 5.88
N ASP A 34 -2.56 4.06 6.67
CA ASP A 34 -3.98 4.31 6.88
C ASP A 34 -4.29 5.80 6.80
N ALA A 35 -5.51 6.13 6.41
CA ALA A 35 -6.06 7.47 6.62
C ALA A 35 -6.23 7.74 8.13
N PRO A 36 -6.01 8.98 8.61
CA PRO A 36 -6.24 9.31 10.00
C PRO A 36 -7.67 9.00 10.46
N CYS A 37 -7.79 8.24 11.55
CA CYS A 37 -9.07 7.87 12.13
C CYS A 37 -9.22 8.46 13.55
N PRO A 38 -10.31 9.20 13.86
CA PRO A 38 -10.53 9.77 15.19
C PRO A 38 -10.58 8.76 16.35
N LEU A 39 -10.93 7.51 16.06
CA LEU A 39 -10.99 6.43 17.05
C LEU A 39 -9.63 5.75 17.29
N PHE A 40 -8.65 5.96 16.40
CA PHE A 40 -7.34 5.33 16.49
C PHE A 40 -6.62 5.63 17.83
N PRO A 41 -6.60 6.89 18.35
CA PRO A 41 -6.00 7.17 19.65
C PRO A 41 -6.69 6.45 20.81
N LEU A 42 -8.01 6.27 20.76
CA LEU A 42 -8.77 5.54 21.77
C LEU A 42 -8.37 4.06 21.76
N MET A 43 -8.20 3.47 20.57
CA MET A 43 -7.72 2.10 20.41
C MET A 43 -6.30 1.95 20.96
N LEU A 44 -5.37 2.85 20.62
CA LEU A 44 -3.98 2.80 21.11
C LEU A 44 -3.90 2.85 22.64
N LYS A 45 -4.76 3.63 23.28
CA LYS A 45 -4.85 3.73 24.75
C LYS A 45 -5.55 2.55 25.42
N GLY A 46 -6.23 1.70 24.65
CA GLY A 46 -7.05 0.61 25.17
C GLY A 46 -8.41 1.06 25.70
N GLU A 47 -8.87 2.26 25.36
CA GLU A 47 -10.21 2.75 25.70
C GLU A 47 -11.30 2.05 24.87
N ILE A 48 -10.96 1.63 23.65
CA ILE A 48 -11.75 0.70 22.83
C ILE A 48 -10.90 -0.52 22.46
N SER A 49 -11.54 -1.67 22.31
CA SER A 49 -10.83 -2.92 21.99
C SER A 49 -10.36 -2.96 20.52
N PRO A 50 -9.29 -3.70 20.19
CA PRO A 50 -8.91 -3.98 18.81
C PRO A 50 -10.06 -4.59 17.99
N GLU A 51 -10.88 -5.43 18.62
CA GLU A 51 -12.04 -6.05 18.00
C GLU A 51 -13.10 -5.01 17.63
N GLU A 52 -13.49 -4.15 18.57
CA GLU A 52 -14.45 -3.06 18.35
C GLU A 52 -13.96 -2.07 17.28
N TYR A 53 -12.68 -1.71 17.34
CA TYR A 53 -12.07 -0.84 16.33
C TYR A 53 -12.06 -1.52 14.94
N SER A 54 -11.74 -2.83 14.87
CA SER A 54 -11.70 -3.59 13.63
C SER A 54 -13.07 -3.69 12.93
N GLN A 55 -14.18 -3.65 13.67
CA GLN A 55 -15.54 -3.67 13.10
C GLN A 55 -15.87 -2.43 12.25
N LYS A 56 -15.07 -1.37 12.34
CA LYS A 56 -15.24 -0.15 11.51
C LYS A 56 -14.61 -0.27 10.14
N PHE A 57 -13.85 -1.33 9.89
CA PHE A 57 -13.15 -1.56 8.63
C PHE A 57 -13.76 -2.76 7.92
N GLU A 58 -14.06 -2.59 6.65
CA GLU A 58 -14.29 -3.72 5.76
C GLU A 58 -12.92 -4.30 5.40
N THR A 59 -12.59 -5.46 5.99
CA THR A 59 -11.30 -6.13 5.78
C THR A 59 -11.49 -7.62 5.56
N ASP A 60 -10.77 -8.16 4.58
CA ASP A 60 -10.68 -9.62 4.36
C ASP A 60 -9.74 -10.31 5.36
N PHE A 61 -9.05 -9.54 6.22
CA PHE A 61 -8.02 -10.06 7.13
C PHE A 61 -8.24 -9.64 8.60
N PRO A 62 -9.43 -9.90 9.19
CA PRO A 62 -9.79 -9.39 10.51
C PRO A 62 -8.84 -9.85 11.62
N LYS A 63 -8.41 -11.12 11.59
CA LYS A 63 -7.46 -11.66 12.57
C LYS A 63 -6.09 -11.00 12.50
N PHE A 64 -5.61 -10.69 11.29
CA PHE A 64 -4.34 -9.99 11.11
C PHE A 64 -4.41 -8.59 11.70
N ILE A 65 -5.45 -7.83 11.35
CA ILE A 65 -5.64 -6.45 11.82
C ILE A 65 -5.74 -6.41 13.35
N GLN A 66 -6.52 -7.31 13.96
CA GLN A 66 -6.61 -7.41 15.42
C GLN A 66 -5.26 -7.72 16.09
N ALA A 67 -4.48 -8.65 15.53
CA ALA A 67 -3.15 -8.97 16.04
C ALA A 67 -2.18 -7.78 15.90
N GLN A 68 -2.24 -7.05 14.79
CA GLN A 68 -1.43 -5.86 14.56
C GLN A 68 -1.80 -4.72 15.53
N PHE A 69 -3.09 -4.47 15.75
CA PHE A 69 -3.55 -3.46 16.71
C PHE A 69 -3.09 -3.76 18.13
N ARG A 70 -3.07 -5.04 18.55
CA ARG A 70 -2.50 -5.44 19.85
C ARG A 70 -1.00 -5.12 19.93
N LEU A 71 -0.24 -5.33 18.86
CA LEU A 71 1.17 -4.90 18.82
C LEU A 71 1.32 -3.38 18.89
N LEU A 72 0.43 -2.63 18.25
CA LEU A 72 0.44 -1.16 18.29
C LEU A 72 0.07 -0.62 19.67
N GLN A 73 -0.87 -1.25 20.39
CA GLN A 73 -1.16 -0.92 21.80
C GLN A 73 0.07 -1.13 22.68
N LYS A 74 0.76 -2.27 22.54
CA LYS A 74 2.02 -2.54 23.26
C LYS A 74 3.09 -1.50 22.92
N ALA A 75 3.29 -1.21 21.63
CA ALA A 75 4.21 -0.18 21.15
C ALA A 75 3.88 1.21 21.76
N TYR A 76 2.60 1.56 21.87
CA TYR A 76 2.14 2.81 22.46
C TYR A 76 2.43 2.86 23.97
N GLN A 77 2.21 1.77 24.70
CA GLN A 77 2.57 1.63 26.12
C GLN A 77 4.10 1.76 26.32
N ASP A 78 4.89 1.27 25.38
CA ASP A 78 6.35 1.46 25.30
C ASP A 78 6.77 2.87 24.86
N ARG A 79 5.83 3.83 24.84
CA ARG A 79 6.02 5.25 24.50
C ARG A 79 6.53 5.51 23.10
N LYS A 80 6.27 4.59 22.15
CA LYS A 80 6.55 4.84 20.73
C LYS A 80 5.52 5.81 20.17
N GLU A 81 5.95 6.71 19.29
CA GLU A 81 5.03 7.60 18.60
C GLU A 81 4.45 6.88 17.38
N ILE A 82 3.13 6.79 17.30
CA ILE A 82 2.41 6.04 16.27
C ILE A 82 1.48 7.00 15.53
N ILE A 83 1.56 7.02 14.20
CA ILE A 83 0.76 7.93 13.37
C ILE A 83 0.28 7.24 12.09
N GLN A 84 -0.94 7.59 11.67
CA GLN A 84 -1.52 7.19 10.39
C GLN A 84 -1.21 8.26 9.34
N ILE A 85 -0.55 7.88 8.24
CA ILE A 85 -0.24 8.81 7.15
C ILE A 85 -0.60 8.15 5.82
N ASP A 86 -1.79 8.48 5.33
CA ASP A 86 -2.21 8.24 3.95
C ASP A 86 -3.09 9.40 3.44
N PRO A 87 -2.47 10.50 2.96
CA PRO A 87 -3.21 11.67 2.50
C PRO A 87 -4.05 11.40 1.25
N TYR A 88 -3.71 10.39 0.46
CA TYR A 88 -4.51 10.02 -0.70
C TYR A 88 -5.83 9.41 -0.25
N MET A 89 -5.77 8.43 0.67
CA MET A 89 -6.97 7.78 1.20
C MET A 89 -7.83 8.75 2.01
N GLU A 90 -7.23 9.68 2.74
CA GLU A 90 -7.96 10.77 3.40
C GLU A 90 -8.80 11.58 2.40
N LYS A 91 -8.24 11.92 1.23
CA LYS A 91 -8.96 12.63 0.17
C LYS A 91 -10.02 11.77 -0.50
N VAL A 92 -9.78 10.46 -0.69
CA VAL A 92 -10.79 9.52 -1.19
C VAL A 92 -12.00 9.45 -0.25
N ILE A 93 -11.78 9.34 1.06
CA ILE A 93 -12.86 9.36 2.06
C ILE A 93 -13.66 10.67 1.99
N GLN A 94 -12.97 11.81 1.86
CA GLN A 94 -13.63 13.12 1.70
C GLN A 94 -14.47 13.19 0.41
N ILE A 95 -13.98 12.61 -0.70
CA ILE A 95 -14.74 12.52 -1.95
C ILE A 95 -16.03 11.71 -1.74
N TYR A 96 -15.97 10.55 -1.09
CA TYR A 96 -17.16 9.74 -0.81
C TYR A 96 -18.17 10.49 0.07
N GLN A 97 -17.71 11.17 1.12
CA GLN A 97 -18.58 11.99 1.97
C GLN A 97 -19.27 13.14 1.20
N LEU A 98 -18.62 13.71 0.18
CA LEU A 98 -19.23 14.72 -0.68
C LEU A 98 -20.29 14.12 -1.61
N LEU A 99 -20.02 12.95 -2.17
CA LEU A 99 -20.98 12.20 -3.00
C LEU A 99 -22.22 11.82 -2.18
N GLU A 100 -22.05 11.32 -0.95
CA GLU A 100 -23.14 11.00 -0.02
C GLU A 100 -24.00 12.22 0.33
N LYS A 101 -23.40 13.41 0.37
CA LYS A 101 -24.11 14.68 0.57
C LYS A 101 -24.79 15.21 -0.71
N GLY A 102 -24.79 14.43 -1.80
CA GLY A 102 -25.46 14.73 -3.05
C GLY A 102 -24.66 15.58 -4.04
N LYS A 103 -23.37 15.85 -3.76
CA LYS A 103 -22.52 16.58 -4.69
C LYS A 103 -22.20 15.69 -5.91
N LYS A 104 -22.28 16.23 -7.12
CA LYS A 104 -22.01 15.46 -8.34
C LYS A 104 -20.50 15.27 -8.54
N GLY A 105 -20.12 14.14 -9.12
CA GLY A 105 -18.72 13.82 -9.44
C GLY A 105 -18.02 14.89 -10.27
N GLN A 106 -18.72 15.48 -11.25
CA GLN A 106 -18.19 16.58 -12.07
C GLN A 106 -17.86 17.83 -11.23
N GLU A 107 -18.68 18.16 -10.23
CA GLU A 107 -18.43 19.29 -9.34
C GLU A 107 -17.24 19.03 -8.41
N ILE A 108 -17.04 17.77 -7.99
CA ILE A 108 -15.87 17.35 -7.20
C ILE A 108 -14.59 17.43 -8.05
N SER A 109 -14.64 16.97 -9.30
CA SER A 109 -13.47 16.98 -10.21
C SER A 109 -12.93 18.39 -10.52
N HIS A 110 -13.76 19.42 -10.36
CA HIS A 110 -13.34 20.81 -10.55
C HIS A 110 -12.70 21.43 -9.32
N LEU A 111 -12.80 20.80 -8.14
CA LEU A 111 -12.11 21.26 -6.94
C LEU A 111 -10.61 20.95 -7.05
N PRO A 112 -9.71 21.96 -6.95
CA PRO A 112 -8.27 21.75 -7.14
C PRO A 112 -7.67 20.68 -6.23
N GLU A 113 -8.14 20.60 -4.99
CA GLU A 113 -7.65 19.64 -3.99
C GLU A 113 -8.05 18.18 -4.26
N PHE A 114 -9.11 17.95 -5.05
CA PHE A 114 -9.60 16.60 -5.37
C PHE A 114 -9.36 16.21 -6.81
N LYS A 115 -9.07 17.16 -7.70
CA LYS A 115 -8.99 16.94 -9.15
C LYS A 115 -8.11 15.75 -9.54
N GLU A 116 -6.88 15.69 -9.05
CA GLU A 116 -5.94 14.61 -9.40
C GLU A 116 -6.38 13.25 -8.83
N ILE A 117 -6.83 13.23 -7.57
CA ILE A 117 -7.29 12.03 -6.88
C ILE A 117 -8.55 11.47 -7.55
N TYR A 118 -9.55 12.33 -7.78
CA TYR A 118 -10.80 11.99 -8.43
C TYR A 118 -10.55 11.46 -9.84
N THR A 119 -9.67 12.11 -10.62
CA THR A 119 -9.34 11.65 -11.98
C THR A 119 -8.68 10.28 -11.95
N ALA A 120 -7.73 10.05 -11.03
CA ALA A 120 -7.06 8.76 -10.89
C ALA A 120 -8.02 7.64 -10.47
N GLU A 121 -8.89 7.88 -9.47
CA GLU A 121 -9.91 6.92 -9.03
C GLU A 121 -10.93 6.63 -10.13
N HIS A 122 -11.44 7.67 -10.79
CA HIS A 122 -12.43 7.53 -11.86
C HIS A 122 -11.88 6.69 -13.02
N ASN A 123 -10.64 6.98 -13.46
CA ASN A 123 -10.01 6.24 -14.56
C ASN A 123 -9.73 4.79 -14.17
N ALA A 124 -9.15 4.54 -12.99
CA ALA A 124 -8.85 3.18 -12.55
C ALA A 124 -10.12 2.34 -12.38
N THR A 125 -11.17 2.94 -11.79
CA THR A 125 -12.49 2.29 -11.63
C THR A 125 -13.14 2.00 -12.98
N GLY A 126 -13.11 2.97 -13.91
CA GLY A 126 -13.64 2.78 -15.26
C GLY A 126 -12.95 1.63 -15.98
N CYS A 127 -11.61 1.61 -16.02
CA CYS A 127 -10.87 0.51 -16.64
C CYS A 127 -11.08 -0.84 -15.95
N LEU A 128 -11.34 -0.86 -14.63
CA LEU A 128 -11.68 -2.09 -13.91
C LEU A 128 -13.03 -2.65 -14.35
N LEU A 129 -14.03 -1.79 -14.51
CA LEU A 129 -15.35 -2.17 -15.02
C LEU A 129 -15.26 -2.68 -16.47
N ASP A 130 -14.49 -1.99 -17.31
CA ASP A 130 -14.23 -2.42 -18.69
C ASP A 130 -13.54 -3.78 -18.73
N TYR A 131 -12.59 -4.03 -17.81
CA TYR A 131 -11.96 -5.33 -17.65
C TYR A 131 -12.97 -6.42 -17.29
N TYR A 132 -13.84 -6.21 -16.31
CA TYR A 132 -14.88 -7.20 -15.96
C TYR A 132 -15.79 -7.51 -17.15
N GLN A 133 -16.19 -6.50 -17.92
CA GLN A 133 -16.96 -6.72 -19.14
C GLN A 133 -16.16 -7.50 -20.19
N ALA A 134 -14.89 -7.16 -20.41
CA ALA A 134 -14.03 -7.80 -21.39
C ALA A 134 -13.73 -9.27 -21.07
N THR A 135 -13.71 -9.67 -19.79
CA THR A 135 -13.53 -11.08 -19.40
C THR A 135 -14.68 -11.99 -19.82
N MET A 136 -15.85 -11.42 -20.17
CA MET A 136 -16.97 -12.18 -20.75
C MET A 136 -16.83 -12.38 -22.27
N GLY A 137 -15.84 -11.74 -22.91
CA GLY A 137 -15.55 -11.81 -24.34
C GLY A 137 -14.40 -12.77 -24.67
N THR A 138 -13.54 -12.37 -25.60
CA THR A 138 -12.36 -13.17 -25.98
C THR A 138 -11.19 -12.96 -25.04
N PHE A 139 -10.27 -13.93 -25.02
CA PHE A 139 -9.02 -13.82 -24.26
C PHE A 139 -8.23 -12.56 -24.64
N GLU A 140 -8.15 -12.23 -25.92
CA GLU A 140 -7.45 -11.04 -26.42
C GLU A 140 -8.08 -9.75 -25.90
N GLN A 141 -9.42 -9.69 -25.82
CA GLN A 141 -10.12 -8.54 -25.26
C GLN A 141 -9.80 -8.38 -23.78
N ALA A 142 -9.81 -9.48 -23.01
CA ALA A 142 -9.42 -9.45 -21.60
C ALA A 142 -7.96 -9.01 -21.41
N VAL A 143 -7.04 -9.44 -22.30
CA VAL A 143 -5.63 -9.06 -22.26
C VAL A 143 -5.44 -7.55 -22.50
N GLU A 144 -6.15 -6.95 -23.44
CA GLU A 144 -6.06 -5.51 -23.67
C GLU A 144 -6.71 -4.71 -22.54
N ALA A 145 -7.83 -5.18 -21.99
CA ALA A 145 -8.50 -4.52 -20.88
C ALA A 145 -7.66 -4.56 -19.59
N ILE A 146 -7.02 -5.69 -19.26
CA ILE A 146 -6.14 -5.76 -18.08
C ILE A 146 -4.90 -4.87 -18.22
N LYS A 147 -4.37 -4.66 -19.45
CA LYS A 147 -3.30 -3.68 -19.70
C LYS A 147 -3.79 -2.26 -19.43
N ALA A 148 -4.97 -1.90 -19.91
CA ALA A 148 -5.55 -0.58 -19.66
C ALA A 148 -5.76 -0.34 -18.16
N PHE A 149 -6.35 -1.31 -17.46
CA PHE A 149 -6.55 -1.26 -16.02
C PHE A 149 -5.22 -1.13 -15.27
N ALA A 150 -4.25 -2.00 -15.53
CA ALA A 150 -2.96 -1.97 -14.84
C ALA A 150 -2.18 -0.65 -15.07
N ARG A 151 -2.34 0.00 -16.24
CA ARG A 151 -1.77 1.34 -16.47
C ARG A 151 -2.48 2.42 -15.64
N ALA A 152 -3.80 2.40 -15.60
CA ALA A 152 -4.58 3.36 -14.82
C ALA A 152 -4.30 3.19 -13.31
N ASP A 153 -4.27 1.95 -12.83
CA ASP A 153 -3.98 1.63 -11.43
C ASP A 153 -2.52 1.97 -11.06
N ALA A 154 -1.56 1.74 -11.95
CA ALA A 154 -0.18 2.20 -11.75
C ALA A 154 -0.08 3.73 -11.56
N GLN A 155 -0.82 4.51 -12.34
CA GLN A 155 -0.85 5.97 -12.17
C GLN A 155 -1.45 6.36 -10.82
N ARG A 156 -2.53 5.67 -10.41
CA ARG A 156 -3.20 5.85 -9.13
C ARG A 156 -2.27 5.56 -7.95
N ILE A 157 -1.59 4.40 -7.96
CA ILE A 157 -0.63 3.99 -6.93
C ILE A 157 0.56 4.95 -6.87
N ALA A 158 1.09 5.37 -8.03
CA ALA A 158 2.21 6.33 -8.07
C ALA A 158 1.84 7.68 -7.45
N LEU A 159 0.60 8.15 -7.67
CA LEU A 159 0.09 9.37 -7.05
C LEU A 159 -0.03 9.21 -5.52
N ARG A 160 -0.61 8.09 -5.05
CA ARG A 160 -0.72 7.75 -3.62
C ARG A 160 0.66 7.68 -2.95
N ASP A 161 1.63 6.99 -3.56
CA ASP A 161 3.01 6.89 -3.06
C ASP A 161 3.69 8.26 -2.97
N LYS A 162 3.53 9.11 -3.99
CA LYS A 162 4.10 10.46 -4.00
C LYS A 162 3.54 11.31 -2.86
N MET A 163 2.21 11.39 -2.75
CA MET A 163 1.55 12.18 -1.70
C MET A 163 1.93 11.69 -0.30
N ARG A 164 1.98 10.35 -0.12
CA ARG A 164 2.38 9.75 1.15
C ARG A 164 3.85 10.05 1.49
N ALA A 165 4.76 9.94 0.53
CA ALA A 165 6.17 10.29 0.72
C ALA A 165 6.37 11.75 1.12
N GLU A 166 5.66 12.69 0.48
CA GLU A 166 5.70 14.12 0.82
C GLU A 166 5.21 14.37 2.24
N LYS A 167 4.09 13.76 2.65
CA LYS A 167 3.54 13.92 4.00
C LYS A 167 4.44 13.30 5.08
N ILE A 168 5.05 12.14 4.80
CA ILE A 168 6.05 11.54 5.69
C ILE A 168 7.27 12.46 5.82
N ALA A 169 7.77 13.02 4.72
CA ALA A 169 8.92 13.93 4.76
C ALA A 169 8.64 15.19 5.60
N GLN A 170 7.45 15.77 5.46
CA GLN A 170 6.99 16.88 6.30
C GLN A 170 6.96 16.51 7.78
N TYR A 171 6.36 15.35 8.12
CA TYR A 171 6.30 14.84 9.49
C TYR A 171 7.71 14.63 10.10
N LEU A 172 8.68 14.21 9.29
CA LEU A 172 10.05 13.93 9.74
C LEU A 172 11.00 15.14 9.76
N GLN A 173 10.58 16.31 9.27
CA GLN A 173 11.47 17.47 9.07
C GLN A 173 12.28 17.85 10.33
N ASN A 174 11.62 17.81 11.50
CA ASN A 174 12.22 18.18 12.79
C ASN A 174 12.45 16.98 13.71
N LYS A 175 12.36 15.75 13.21
CA LYS A 175 12.51 14.52 14.00
C LYS A 175 13.90 13.89 13.83
N ARG A 176 14.29 13.09 14.82
CA ARG A 176 15.48 12.24 14.83
C ARG A 176 15.10 10.93 15.53
N GLY A 177 15.64 9.81 15.07
CA GLY A 177 15.38 8.47 15.59
C GLY A 177 15.29 7.43 14.48
N ARG A 178 14.78 6.26 14.84
CA ARG A 178 14.48 5.14 13.96
C ARG A 178 12.99 5.14 13.64
N VAL A 179 12.66 5.27 12.37
CA VAL A 179 11.28 5.36 11.88
C VAL A 179 10.95 4.08 11.14
N PHE A 180 9.86 3.42 11.53
CA PHE A 180 9.23 2.39 10.74
C PHE A 180 8.14 3.01 9.86
N VAL A 181 8.13 2.69 8.58
CA VAL A 181 7.06 3.03 7.65
C VAL A 181 6.46 1.72 7.15
N GLU A 182 5.22 1.46 7.51
CA GLU A 182 4.47 0.35 6.98
C GLU A 182 4.08 0.62 5.52
N ALA A 183 4.19 -0.39 4.67
CA ALA A 183 3.70 -0.34 3.31
C ALA A 183 3.25 -1.72 2.82
N GLY A 184 2.17 -1.80 2.06
CA GLY A 184 1.81 -2.97 1.27
C GLY A 184 2.77 -3.18 0.10
N TYR A 185 2.71 -4.37 -0.52
CA TYR A 185 3.61 -4.70 -1.65
C TYR A 185 3.39 -3.79 -2.85
N ILE A 186 2.16 -3.32 -3.09
CA ILE A 186 1.84 -2.41 -4.21
C ILE A 186 2.61 -1.07 -4.12
N HIS A 187 3.08 -0.69 -2.93
CA HIS A 187 3.74 0.58 -2.65
C HIS A 187 5.28 0.52 -2.78
N LEU A 188 5.84 -0.39 -3.59
CA LEU A 188 7.30 -0.50 -3.75
C LEU A 188 7.97 0.83 -4.15
N PHE A 189 7.28 1.67 -4.91
CA PHE A 189 7.80 2.95 -5.37
C PHE A 189 7.79 4.05 -4.31
N LEU A 190 7.09 3.87 -3.18
CA LEU A 190 7.17 4.76 -2.02
C LEU A 190 8.62 5.02 -1.62
N SER A 191 9.48 4.00 -1.68
CA SER A 191 10.91 4.14 -1.37
C SER A 191 11.66 5.11 -2.28
N SER A 192 11.30 5.15 -3.57
CA SER A 192 11.87 6.06 -4.56
C SER A 192 11.40 7.49 -4.33
N PHE A 193 10.09 7.69 -4.09
CA PHE A 193 9.55 9.01 -3.79
C PHE A 193 10.08 9.54 -2.45
N LEU A 194 10.09 8.71 -1.41
CA LEU A 194 10.55 9.09 -0.09
C LEU A 194 12.02 9.50 -0.11
N ARG A 195 12.89 8.78 -0.85
CA ARG A 195 14.30 9.14 -1.03
C ARG A 195 14.49 10.54 -1.64
N LYS A 196 13.55 11.00 -2.47
CA LYS A 196 13.57 12.35 -3.07
C LYS A 196 13.01 13.41 -2.12
N SER A 197 12.06 13.04 -1.27
CA SER A 197 11.36 13.98 -0.39
C SER A 197 12.05 14.20 0.97
N VAL A 198 12.71 13.19 1.53
CA VAL A 198 13.37 13.32 2.83
C VAL A 198 14.75 13.97 2.72
N SER A 199 15.19 14.63 3.79
CA SER A 199 16.54 15.19 3.88
C SER A 199 17.61 14.10 3.67
N PRO A 200 18.71 14.38 2.94
CA PRO A 200 19.78 13.40 2.65
C PRO A 200 20.44 12.78 3.89
N ASN A 201 20.24 13.37 5.08
CA ASN A 201 20.73 12.83 6.34
C ASN A 201 19.93 11.63 6.88
N TRP A 202 18.78 11.31 6.27
CA TRP A 202 18.02 10.11 6.59
C TRP A 202 18.55 8.91 5.81
N LYS A 203 18.99 7.87 6.52
CA LYS A 203 19.37 6.59 5.93
C LYS A 203 18.13 5.75 5.68
N LEU A 204 17.74 5.61 4.41
CA LEU A 204 16.61 4.80 4.00
C LEU A 204 17.02 3.33 3.78
N LYS A 205 16.36 2.42 4.50
CA LYS A 205 16.42 0.96 4.35
C LYS A 205 15.03 0.46 3.93
N VAL A 206 15.00 -0.60 3.12
CA VAL A 206 13.74 -1.21 2.66
C VAL A 206 13.88 -2.72 2.69
N SER A 207 12.83 -3.42 3.09
CA SER A 207 12.74 -4.87 2.89
C SER A 207 11.32 -5.38 3.07
N PHE A 208 11.04 -6.56 2.53
CA PHE A 208 9.80 -7.28 2.83
C PHE A 208 9.92 -7.98 4.19
N LEU A 209 8.94 -7.77 5.07
CA LEU A 209 8.95 -8.30 6.43
C LEU A 209 9.02 -9.84 6.49
N LEU A 210 8.51 -10.50 5.44
CA LEU A 210 8.53 -11.95 5.31
C LEU A 210 9.67 -12.49 4.43
N ALA A 211 10.50 -11.63 3.81
CA ALA A 211 11.50 -12.09 2.84
C ALA A 211 12.47 -13.15 3.40
N SER A 212 12.94 -13.00 4.63
CA SER A 212 13.87 -13.98 5.23
C SER A 212 13.22 -15.35 5.37
N VAL A 213 12.01 -15.39 5.93
CA VAL A 213 11.23 -16.62 6.14
C VAL A 213 10.86 -17.26 4.81
N SER A 214 10.33 -16.47 3.86
CA SER A 214 9.97 -16.97 2.53
C SER A 214 11.15 -17.55 1.77
N ARG A 215 12.34 -16.93 1.86
CA ARG A 215 13.56 -17.46 1.22
C ARG A 215 14.02 -18.77 1.86
N GLN A 216 13.90 -18.90 3.19
CA GLN A 216 14.27 -20.11 3.89
C GLN A 216 13.34 -21.27 3.52
N ILE A 217 12.03 -21.04 3.52
CA ILE A 217 11.02 -22.03 3.11
C ILE A 217 11.21 -22.42 1.65
N ALA A 218 11.41 -21.45 0.75
CA ALA A 218 11.71 -21.74 -0.65
C ALA A 218 12.96 -22.62 -0.78
N LYS A 219 14.05 -22.28 -0.08
CA LYS A 219 15.27 -23.08 -0.12
C LYS A 219 15.04 -24.52 0.37
N SER A 220 14.20 -24.74 1.38
CA SER A 220 13.91 -26.09 1.89
C SER A 220 13.01 -26.91 0.97
N ILE A 221 12.05 -26.28 0.28
CA ILE A 221 11.08 -26.99 -0.57
C ILE A 221 11.62 -27.19 -1.99
N ILE A 222 12.18 -26.16 -2.60
CA ILE A 222 12.59 -26.15 -4.01
C ILE A 222 14.11 -26.08 -4.21
N GLY A 223 14.90 -26.18 -3.13
CA GLY A 223 16.37 -26.19 -3.19
C GLY A 223 17.02 -24.82 -3.49
N LYS A 224 16.22 -23.76 -3.69
CA LYS A 224 16.72 -22.41 -4.02
C LYS A 224 15.83 -21.31 -3.42
N PRO A 225 16.39 -20.14 -3.06
CA PRO A 225 15.58 -19.02 -2.61
C PRO A 225 14.74 -18.46 -3.78
N LEU A 226 13.50 -18.08 -3.50
CA LEU A 226 12.72 -17.25 -4.41
C LEU A 226 13.09 -15.78 -4.20
N PRO A 227 13.29 -15.00 -5.29
CA PRO A 227 13.82 -13.65 -5.19
C PRO A 227 12.87 -12.70 -4.44
N TYR A 228 11.57 -12.70 -4.80
CA TYR A 228 10.51 -11.90 -4.17
C TYR A 228 9.13 -12.50 -4.43
N PRO A 229 8.13 -12.28 -3.54
CA PRO A 229 6.76 -12.74 -3.73
C PRO A 229 5.97 -11.79 -4.65
N LEU A 230 6.48 -11.52 -5.85
CA LEU A 230 5.79 -10.66 -6.81
C LEU A 230 4.99 -11.51 -7.79
N VAL A 231 3.70 -11.21 -7.90
CA VAL A 231 2.82 -11.85 -8.89
C VAL A 231 2.95 -11.14 -10.24
N PRO A 232 2.52 -11.74 -11.37
CA PRO A 232 2.58 -11.10 -12.69
C PRO A 232 1.95 -9.70 -12.71
N GLY A 233 0.89 -9.49 -11.92
CA GLY A 233 0.20 -8.19 -11.80
C GLY A 233 1.10 -7.13 -11.18
N ASP A 234 1.76 -7.44 -10.06
CA ASP A 234 2.72 -6.54 -9.42
C ASP A 234 3.83 -6.12 -10.40
N ILE A 235 4.37 -7.08 -11.15
CA ILE A 235 5.42 -6.84 -12.14
C ILE A 235 4.95 -5.85 -13.20
N LEU A 236 3.73 -6.04 -13.72
CA LEU A 236 3.15 -5.18 -14.74
C LEU A 236 2.93 -3.76 -14.21
N THR A 237 2.32 -3.62 -13.04
CA THR A 237 2.10 -2.35 -12.35
C THR A 237 3.43 -1.62 -12.12
N PHE A 238 4.45 -2.30 -11.59
CA PHE A 238 5.77 -1.69 -11.35
C PHE A 238 6.47 -1.28 -12.64
N TRP A 239 6.26 -2.02 -13.71
CA TRP A 239 6.81 -1.66 -15.01
C TRP A 239 6.22 -0.32 -15.51
N TYR A 240 4.91 -0.13 -15.33
CA TYR A 240 4.23 1.12 -15.66
C TYR A 240 4.66 2.29 -14.78
N ILE A 241 4.73 2.10 -13.46
CA ILE A 241 5.17 3.17 -12.54
C ILE A 241 6.61 3.58 -12.85
N GLY A 242 7.49 2.62 -13.13
CA GLY A 242 8.91 2.86 -13.41
C GLY A 242 9.18 3.53 -14.76
N LYS A 243 8.17 3.71 -15.63
CA LYS A 243 8.28 4.32 -16.97
C LYS A 243 9.44 3.76 -17.83
N LYS A 244 9.80 2.48 -17.65
CA LYS A 244 10.81 1.84 -18.51
C LYS A 244 10.24 1.71 -19.92
N LYS A 245 11.09 1.72 -20.96
CA LYS A 245 10.66 1.40 -22.33
C LYS A 245 9.89 0.08 -22.32
N ILE A 246 8.62 0.12 -22.70
CA ILE A 246 7.73 -1.03 -22.68
C ILE A 246 8.01 -1.83 -23.94
N ASN A 247 8.40 -3.10 -23.77
CA ASN A 247 8.44 -4.05 -24.88
C ASN A 247 7.00 -4.58 -25.05
N PRO A 248 6.33 -4.33 -26.18
CA PRO A 248 4.92 -4.70 -26.36
C PRO A 248 4.64 -6.19 -26.21
N GLU A 249 5.56 -7.06 -26.63
CA GLU A 249 5.40 -8.51 -26.53
C GLU A 249 5.46 -8.97 -25.07
N LYS A 250 6.43 -8.45 -24.31
CA LYS A 250 6.55 -8.73 -22.87
C LYS A 250 5.38 -8.17 -22.08
N GLU A 251 4.88 -6.99 -22.46
CA GLU A 251 3.69 -6.41 -21.84
C GLU A 251 2.46 -7.31 -22.05
N ARG A 252 2.24 -7.75 -23.29
CA ARG A 252 1.17 -8.68 -23.62
C ARG A 252 1.32 -10.02 -22.89
N LEU A 253 2.53 -10.55 -22.80
CA LEU A 253 2.81 -11.79 -22.07
C LEU A 253 2.48 -11.67 -20.58
N PHE A 254 2.93 -10.61 -19.90
CA PHE A 254 2.63 -10.42 -18.49
C PHE A 254 1.14 -10.20 -18.26
N ALA A 255 0.48 -9.41 -19.12
CA ALA A 255 -0.96 -9.24 -19.07
C ALA A 255 -1.72 -10.58 -19.21
N ALA A 256 -1.35 -11.42 -20.16
CA ALA A 256 -1.90 -12.77 -20.31
C ALA A 256 -1.64 -13.64 -19.06
N GLN A 257 -0.44 -13.56 -18.48
CA GLN A 257 -0.10 -14.29 -17.26
C GLN A 257 -0.88 -13.80 -16.04
N VAL A 258 -1.25 -12.52 -15.96
CA VAL A 258 -2.14 -12.00 -14.91
C VAL A 258 -3.50 -12.71 -14.95
N LEU A 259 -4.09 -12.85 -16.14
CA LEU A 259 -5.39 -13.52 -16.29
C LEU A 259 -5.32 -14.98 -15.84
N ILE A 260 -4.29 -15.71 -16.28
CA ILE A 260 -4.07 -17.11 -15.89
C ILE A 260 -3.83 -17.21 -14.39
N TYR A 261 -2.97 -16.36 -13.85
CA TYR A 261 -2.64 -16.37 -12.43
C TYR A 261 -3.89 -16.14 -11.58
N ASN A 262 -4.70 -15.14 -11.93
CA ASN A 262 -5.94 -14.84 -11.21
C ASN A 262 -6.88 -16.06 -11.21
N GLN A 263 -7.06 -16.72 -12.35
CA GLN A 263 -7.87 -17.95 -12.45
C GLN A 263 -7.31 -19.14 -11.65
N LEU A 264 -6.02 -19.19 -11.34
CA LEU A 264 -5.43 -20.27 -10.53
C LEU A 264 -5.59 -20.05 -9.02
N ILE A 265 -5.87 -18.81 -8.59
CA ILE A 265 -5.96 -18.45 -7.17
C ILE A 265 -7.38 -18.10 -6.70
N THR A 266 -8.33 -17.95 -7.64
CA THR A 266 -9.77 -17.78 -7.40
C THR A 266 -10.51 -19.07 -7.72
#